data_AF-A0AAU1KID3-F1
#
_entry.id   AF-A0AAU1KID3-F1
#
_cell.length_a   1.000
_cell.length_b   1.000
_cell.length_c   1.000
_cell.angle_alpha   90.00
_cell.angle_beta   90.00
_cell.angle_gamma   90.00
#
_symmetry.space_group_name_H-M   'P 1'
#
loop_
_entity.id
_entity.type
_entity.pdbx_description
1 polymer ?
#
loop_
_entity_poly.entity_id
_entity_poly.type
_entity_poly.pdbx_seq_one_letter_code
_entity_poly.pdbx_strand_id
1 'polypeptide(L)'
;MFRFDGAKVAACRVTCGARLGLPDWVLADDTEALATGHAKQRALVVLDVAAGHLSAGRIEAAFAFASKAVETGVAYRSGRIVERARALRRSLSLTSPPRVVREFDERLQDVYL
;
A
#
# COMPACT_ATOMS: atom_id res chain seq x y z
N MET A 1 -16.73 -6.77 -20.81
CA MET A 1 -17.66 -6.93 -19.65
C MET A 1 -16.85 -6.72 -18.37
N PHE A 2 -17.22 -5.75 -17.52
CA PHE A 2 -16.55 -5.53 -16.23
C PHE A 2 -17.29 -6.31 -15.14
N ARG A 3 -16.92 -7.58 -14.94
CA ARG A 3 -17.56 -8.43 -13.92
C ARG A 3 -17.26 -7.89 -12.52
N PHE A 4 -18.27 -7.83 -11.67
CA PHE A 4 -18.08 -7.64 -10.23
C PHE A 4 -17.85 -9.03 -9.62
N ASP A 5 -16.66 -9.27 -9.07
CA ASP A 5 -16.16 -10.57 -8.63
C ASP A 5 -15.63 -10.51 -7.19
N GLY A 6 -15.25 -11.67 -6.63
CA GLY A 6 -14.73 -11.79 -5.26
C GLY A 6 -13.55 -10.87 -4.99
N ALA A 7 -12.61 -10.76 -5.94
CA ALA A 7 -11.44 -9.89 -5.84
C ALA A 7 -11.80 -8.41 -5.66
N LYS A 8 -12.87 -7.92 -6.29
CA LYS A 8 -13.37 -6.54 -6.07
C LYS A 8 -14.00 -6.36 -4.70
N VAL A 9 -14.72 -7.37 -4.19
CA VAL A 9 -15.28 -7.33 -2.85
C VAL A 9 -14.16 -7.34 -1.80
N ALA A 10 -13.18 -8.24 -1.94
CA ALA A 10 -11.99 -8.31 -1.09
C ALA A 10 -11.21 -6.99 -1.09
N ALA A 11 -10.96 -6.39 -2.26
CA ALA A 11 -10.32 -5.09 -2.36
C ALA A 11 -11.11 -3.96 -1.67
N CYS A 12 -12.44 -4.01 -1.71
CA CYS A 12 -13.29 -3.08 -0.98
C CYS A 12 -13.13 -3.27 0.54
N ARG A 13 -13.17 -4.51 1.05
CA ARG A 13 -12.98 -4.83 2.47
C ARG A 13 -11.60 -4.37 2.97
N VAL A 14 -10.54 -4.66 2.22
CA VAL A 14 -9.18 -4.17 2.49
C VAL A 14 -9.13 -2.64 2.56
N THR A 15 -9.74 -1.95 1.59
CA THR A 15 -9.77 -0.48 1.57
C THR A 15 -10.48 0.08 2.81
N CYS A 16 -11.61 -0.53 3.19
CA CYS A 16 -12.35 -0.14 4.39
C CYS A 16 -11.54 -0.40 5.66
N GLY A 17 -10.94 -1.59 5.80
CA GLY A 17 -10.10 -1.95 6.94
C GLY A 17 -8.91 -0.99 7.12
N ALA A 18 -8.23 -0.65 6.02
CA ALA A 18 -7.12 0.30 6.03
C ALA A 18 -7.53 1.70 6.49
N ARG A 19 -8.70 2.19 6.03
CA ARG A 19 -9.23 3.51 6.44
C ARG A 19 -9.70 3.56 7.89
N LEU A 20 -10.22 2.44 8.39
CA LEU A 20 -10.70 2.31 9.76
C LEU A 20 -9.60 1.94 10.76
N GLY A 21 -8.38 1.64 10.30
CA GLY A 21 -7.29 1.17 11.16
C GLY A 21 -7.56 -0.22 11.75
N LEU A 22 -8.32 -1.07 11.04
CA LEU A 22 -8.67 -2.43 11.46
C LEU A 22 -7.75 -3.43 10.73
N PRO A 23 -6.57 -3.78 11.30
CA PRO A 23 -5.59 -4.62 10.62
C PRO A 23 -6.12 -6.02 10.29
N ASP A 24 -6.94 -6.61 11.17
CA ASP A 24 -7.47 -7.96 10.97
C ASP A 24 -8.36 -8.05 9.72
N TRP A 25 -9.12 -6.99 9.43
CA TRP A 25 -9.95 -6.92 8.22
C TRP A 25 -9.12 -6.84 6.95
N VAL A 26 -7.97 -6.15 7.02
CA VAL A 26 -7.06 -6.04 5.88
C VAL A 26 -6.36 -7.37 5.62
N LEU A 27 -5.85 -7.99 6.67
CA LEU A 27 -5.04 -9.21 6.59
C LEU A 27 -5.86 -10.46 6.27
N ALA A 28 -7.17 -10.46 6.54
CA ALA A 28 -8.05 -11.58 6.20
C ALA A 28 -8.26 -11.74 4.67
N ASP A 29 -8.16 -10.66 3.91
CA ASP A 29 -8.55 -10.59 2.50
C ASP A 29 -7.41 -10.16 1.56
N ASP A 30 -6.19 -9.99 2.06
CA ASP A 30 -5.08 -9.39 1.33
C ASP A 30 -4.76 -10.11 0.01
N THR A 31 -4.63 -11.43 0.04
CA THR A 31 -4.30 -12.27 -1.12
C THR A 31 -5.36 -12.19 -2.22
N GLU A 32 -6.65 -12.29 -1.87
CA GLU A 32 -7.75 -12.20 -2.83
C GLU A 32 -7.87 -10.77 -3.39
N ALA A 33 -7.67 -9.75 -2.55
CA ALA A 33 -7.72 -8.36 -2.97
C ALA A 33 -6.63 -8.02 -4.00
N LEU A 34 -5.45 -8.63 -3.91
CA LEU A 34 -4.35 -8.41 -4.87
C LEU A 34 -4.63 -8.98 -6.28
N ALA A 35 -5.60 -9.88 -6.42
CA ALA A 35 -6.06 -10.33 -7.75
C ALA A 35 -6.84 -9.23 -8.50
N THR A 36 -7.25 -8.15 -7.82
CA THR A 36 -8.12 -7.13 -8.41
C THR A 36 -7.44 -6.26 -9.46
N GLY A 37 -8.21 -5.89 -10.48
CA GLY A 37 -7.93 -4.75 -11.35
C GLY A 37 -6.64 -4.82 -12.17
N HIS A 38 -6.38 -3.72 -12.87
CA HIS A 38 -5.12 -3.50 -13.59
C HIS A 38 -4.02 -2.96 -12.66
N ALA A 39 -2.77 -2.90 -13.12
CA ALA A 39 -1.60 -2.58 -12.30
C ALA A 39 -1.76 -1.37 -11.36
N LYS A 40 -2.28 -0.24 -11.87
CA LYS A 40 -2.55 0.96 -11.03
C LYS A 40 -3.57 0.72 -9.91
N GLN A 41 -4.66 0.00 -10.19
CA GLN A 41 -5.67 -0.32 -9.17
C GLN A 41 -5.08 -1.25 -8.11
N ARG A 42 -4.36 -2.28 -8.56
CA ARG A 42 -3.66 -3.22 -7.68
C ARG A 42 -2.66 -2.51 -6.77
N ALA A 43 -1.88 -1.57 -7.29
CA ALA A 43 -0.91 -0.81 -6.50
C ALA A 43 -1.56 0.07 -5.42
N LEU A 44 -2.77 0.60 -5.67
CA LEU A 44 -3.53 1.29 -4.62
C LEU A 44 -3.97 0.33 -3.52
N VAL A 45 -4.42 -0.88 -3.87
CA VAL A 45 -4.77 -1.92 -2.90
C VAL A 45 -3.54 -2.38 -2.12
N VAL A 46 -2.38 -2.52 -2.76
CA VAL A 46 -1.10 -2.81 -2.07
C VAL A 46 -0.78 -1.77 -0.99
N LEU A 47 -1.07 -0.48 -1.23
CA LEU A 47 -0.88 0.57 -0.22
C LEU A 47 -1.90 0.45 0.94
N ASP A 48 -3.11 -0.01 0.67
CA ASP A 48 -4.10 -0.30 1.72
C ASP A 48 -3.69 -1.54 2.54
N VAL A 49 -3.14 -2.58 1.90
CA VAL A 49 -2.51 -3.73 2.59
C VAL A 49 -1.32 -3.29 3.44
N ALA A 50 -0.45 -2.44 2.91
CA ALA A 50 0.68 -1.87 3.64
C ALA A 50 0.21 -1.09 4.88
N ALA A 51 -0.88 -0.32 4.78
CA ALA A 51 -1.48 0.37 5.91
C ALA A 51 -1.97 -0.61 6.99
N GLY A 52 -2.62 -1.72 6.59
CA GLY A 52 -3.01 -2.77 7.53
C GLY A 52 -1.83 -3.40 8.27
N HIS A 53 -0.75 -3.72 7.56
CA HIS A 53 0.49 -4.18 8.19
C HIS A 53 1.08 -3.15 9.16
N LEU A 54 1.07 -1.87 8.79
CA LEU A 54 1.58 -0.81 9.64
C LEU A 54 0.75 -0.65 10.92
N SER A 55 -0.59 -0.68 10.82
CA SER A 55 -1.50 -0.66 11.97
C SER A 55 -1.33 -1.88 12.88
N ALA A 56 -0.90 -3.02 12.33
CA ALA A 56 -0.54 -4.22 13.10
C ALA A 56 0.88 -4.17 13.71
N GLY A 57 1.61 -3.06 13.59
CA GLY A 57 2.99 -2.92 14.05
C GLY A 57 4.03 -3.65 13.18
N ARG A 58 3.65 -4.18 12.01
CA ARG A 58 4.52 -4.94 11.10
C ARG A 58 5.21 -4.01 10.10
N ILE A 59 6.11 -3.17 10.61
CA ILE A 59 6.78 -2.10 9.84
C ILE A 59 7.52 -2.64 8.62
N GLU A 60 8.30 -3.72 8.78
CA GLU A 60 9.06 -4.34 7.68
C GLU A 60 8.15 -4.75 6.51
N ALA A 61 7.06 -5.48 6.80
CA ALA A 61 6.11 -5.89 5.79
C ALA A 61 5.41 -4.68 5.13
N ALA A 62 4.98 -3.71 5.94
CA ALA A 62 4.31 -2.51 5.43
C ALA A 62 5.15 -1.77 4.38
N PHE A 63 6.43 -1.53 4.70
CA PHE A 63 7.31 -0.77 3.82
C PHE A 63 7.86 -1.58 2.63
N ALA A 64 7.92 -2.90 2.75
CA ALA A 64 8.16 -3.77 1.58
C ALA A 64 7.02 -3.68 0.56
N PHE A 65 5.76 -3.78 1.00
CA PHE A 65 4.59 -3.61 0.14
C PHE A 65 4.50 -2.19 -0.45
N ALA A 66 4.71 -1.17 0.39
CA ALA A 66 4.68 0.22 -0.05
C ALA A 66 5.74 0.52 -1.13
N SER A 67 6.95 -0.03 -0.99
CA SER A 67 8.01 0.10 -2.00
C SER A 67 7.58 -0.48 -3.34
N LYS A 68 6.93 -1.64 -3.36
CA LYS A 68 6.41 -2.25 -4.60
C LYS A 68 5.33 -1.40 -5.27
N ALA A 69 4.48 -0.76 -4.47
CA ALA A 69 3.50 0.17 -4.99
C ALA A 69 4.15 1.42 -5.59
N VAL A 70 5.20 1.97 -4.96
CA VAL A 70 5.96 3.11 -5.48
C VAL A 70 6.60 2.79 -6.83
N GLU A 71 7.22 1.62 -7.00
CA GLU A 71 7.75 1.17 -8.30
C GLU A 71 6.68 1.23 -9.41
N THR A 72 5.46 0.77 -9.09
CA THR A 72 4.32 0.87 -10.03
C THR A 72 3.90 2.32 -10.25
N GLY A 73 3.90 3.15 -9.20
CA GLY A 73 3.64 4.57 -9.28
C GLY A 73 4.59 5.29 -10.24
N VAL A 74 5.89 5.02 -10.14
CA VAL A 74 6.93 5.58 -11.00
C VAL A 74 6.77 5.08 -12.43
N ALA A 75 6.70 3.76 -12.63
CA ALA A 75 6.61 3.14 -13.96
C ALA A 75 5.42 3.67 -14.77
N TYR A 76 4.30 3.95 -14.10
CA TYR A 76 3.08 4.47 -14.74
C TYR A 76 2.85 5.98 -14.55
N ARG A 77 3.84 6.72 -14.02
CA ARG A 77 3.78 8.17 -13.73
C ARG A 77 2.50 8.57 -12.98
N SER A 78 2.13 7.78 -11.97
CA SER A 78 0.90 7.96 -11.21
C SER A 78 1.14 8.76 -9.92
N GLY A 79 0.91 10.07 -9.99
CA GLY A 79 0.97 10.93 -8.80
C GLY A 79 0.06 10.47 -7.67
N ARG A 80 -1.11 9.89 -7.99
CA ARG A 80 -2.04 9.35 -6.98
C ARG A 80 -1.43 8.22 -6.13
N ILE A 81 -0.66 7.31 -6.73
CA ILE A 81 -0.02 6.21 -6.00
C ILE A 81 1.10 6.77 -5.12
N VAL A 82 1.92 7.67 -5.67
CA VAL A 82 3.02 8.32 -4.95
C VAL A 82 2.51 9.12 -3.75
N GLU A 83 1.44 9.89 -3.91
CA GLU A 83 0.84 10.65 -2.80
C GLU A 83 0.26 9.76 -1.70
N ARG A 84 -0.36 8.63 -2.06
CA ARG A 84 -0.80 7.66 -1.04
C ARG A 84 0.37 7.00 -0.31
N ALA A 85 1.46 6.69 -1.02
CA ALA A 85 2.67 6.16 -0.41
C ALA A 85 3.30 7.17 0.58
N ARG A 86 3.30 8.46 0.23
CA ARG A 86 3.71 9.55 1.14
C ARG A 86 2.82 9.67 2.36
N ALA A 87 1.51 9.54 2.19
CA ALA A 87 0.57 9.55 3.30
C ALA A 87 0.85 8.40 4.28
N LEU A 88 1.13 7.20 3.77
CA LEU A 88 1.55 6.05 4.59
C LEU A 88 2.83 6.37 5.37
N ARG A 89 3.87 6.90 4.70
CA ARG A 89 5.13 7.25 5.35
C ARG A 89 4.98 8.28 6.47
N ARG A 90 4.12 9.29 6.26
CA ARG A 90 3.80 10.31 7.26
C ARG A 90 3.04 9.76 8.47
N SER A 91 2.36 8.62 8.33
CA SER A 91 1.68 7.97 9.46
C SER A 91 2.63 7.24 10.41
N LEU A 92 3.87 6.97 9.99
CA LEU A 92 4.92 6.38 10.83
C LEU A 92 5.88 7.46 11.33
N SER A 93 5.86 7.69 12.65
CA SER A 93 6.81 8.56 13.35
C SER A 93 7.78 7.71 14.16
N LEU A 94 9.04 7.68 13.74
CA LEU A 94 10.14 7.01 14.46
C LEU A 94 11.33 7.96 14.56
N THR A 95 11.99 7.96 15.72
CA THR A 95 13.24 8.71 15.93
C THR A 95 14.41 8.09 15.15
N SER A 96 14.40 6.76 14.97
CA SER A 96 15.40 6.03 14.19
C SER A 96 14.70 5.06 13.24
N PRO A 97 14.54 5.41 11.95
CA PRO A 97 13.84 4.56 10.99
C PRO A 97 14.65 3.30 10.66
N PRO A 98 14.03 2.11 10.64
CA PRO A 98 14.70 0.89 10.20
C PRO A 98 15.08 0.98 8.73
N ARG A 99 16.00 0.09 8.30
CA ARG A 99 16.58 0.10 6.96
C ARG A 99 15.52 0.13 5.85
N VAL A 100 14.47 -0.67 5.96
CA VAL A 100 13.37 -0.75 4.99
C VAL A 100 12.66 0.60 4.77
N VAL A 101 12.51 1.41 5.84
CA VAL A 101 11.88 2.73 5.77
C VAL A 101 12.80 3.70 5.07
N ARG A 102 14.11 3.63 5.34
CA ARG A 102 15.12 4.46 4.66
C ARG A 102 15.20 4.17 3.17
N GLU A 103 15.25 2.88 2.79
CA GLU A 103 15.25 2.47 1.38
C GLU A 103 13.95 2.86 0.66
N PHE A 104 12.84 2.91 1.38
CA PHE A 104 11.58 3.44 0.86
C PHE A 104 11.64 4.98 0.69
N ASP A 105 12.22 5.69 1.65
CA ASP A 105 12.38 7.16 1.60
C ASP A 105 13.28 7.58 0.42
N GLU A 106 14.37 6.86 0.19
CA GLU A 106 15.27 7.04 -0.97
C GLU A 106 14.47 6.89 -2.29
N ARG A 107 13.68 5.82 -2.44
CA ARG A 107 12.83 5.62 -3.61
C ARG A 107 11.80 6.73 -3.80
N LEU A 108 11.23 7.27 -2.72
CA LEU A 108 10.27 8.37 -2.81
C LEU A 108 10.93 9.69 -3.24
N GLN A 109 12.19 9.90 -2.86
CA GLN A 109 12.96 11.07 -3.24
C GLN A 109 13.30 11.05 -4.73
N ASP A 110 13.66 9.88 -5.27
CA ASP A 110 13.97 9.70 -6.70
C ASP A 110 12.77 10.02 -7.62
N VAL A 111 11.53 9.96 -7.13
CA VAL A 111 10.34 10.32 -7.92
C VAL A 111 10.33 11.80 -8.34
N TYR A 112 11.09 12.65 -7.66
CA TYR A 112 11.19 14.09 -7.96
C TYR A 112 12.36 14.46 -8.86
N LEU A 113 13.32 13.54 -9.09
CA LEU A 113 14.49 13.76 -9.93
C LEU A 113 14.26 13.20 -11.35
#